data_AF-A0A9P9DQ79-F1
#
_entry.id   AF-A0A9P9DQ79-F1
#
_cell.length_a   1.000
_cell.length_b   1.000
_cell.length_c   1.000
_cell.angle_alpha   90.00
_cell.angle_beta   90.00
_cell.angle_gamma   90.00
#
_symmetry.space_group_name_H-M   'P 1'
#
loop_
_entity.id
_entity.type
_entity.pdbx_description
1 polymer ?
#
loop_
_entity_poly.entity_id
_entity_poly.type
_entity_poly.pdbx_seq_one_letter_code
_entity_poly.pdbx_strand_id
1 'polypeptide(L)' 'QYLLVDSLCIIQDDLGDLKKEAATICDVYRNSYLTIMALGASGDNEGLFGKQYPS' A
#
# COMPACT_ATOMS: atom_id res chain seq x y z
N GLN A 1 -15.48 -0.33 11.99
CA GLN A 1 -14.23 -0.83 11.38
C GLN A 1 -13.83 0.17 10.30
N TYR A 2 -12.57 0.61 10.28
CA TYR A 2 -12.09 1.62 9.34
C TYR A 2 -11.05 0.97 8.42
N LEU A 3 -11.17 1.23 7.12
CA LEU A 3 -10.17 0.85 6.13
C LEU A 3 -9.34 2.10 5.80
N LEU A 4 -8.02 2.01 5.96
CA LEU A 4 -7.08 3.05 5.57
C LEU A 4 -6.43 2.63 4.25
N VAL A 5 -6.32 3.56 3.30
CA VAL A 5 -5.78 3.32 1.96
C VAL A 5 -4.53 4.19 1.78
N ASP A 6 -3.38 3.55 1.55
CA ASP A 6 -2.07 4.22 1.46
C ASP A 6 -1.92 5.12 0.23
N SER A 7 -2.71 4.91 -0.84
CA SER A 7 -2.63 5.70 -2.08
C SER A 7 -3.00 7.18 -1.93
N LEU A 8 -3.55 7.59 -0.78
CA LEU A 8 -3.83 9.00 -0.46
C LEU A 8 -2.66 9.69 0.28
N CYS A 9 -1.63 8.95 0.70
CA CYS A 9 -0.56 9.48 1.55
C CYS A 9 0.86 9.12 1.11
N ILE A 10 1.10 8.03 0.37
CA ILE A 10 2.47 7.64 -0.06
C ILE A 10 2.49 7.07 -1.47
N ILE A 11 3.35 7.64 -2.32
CA ILE A 11 3.77 7.02 -3.58
C ILE A 11 4.87 6.00 -3.28
N GLN A 12 4.56 4.71 -3.38
CA GLN A 12 5.47 3.62 -3.00
C GLN A 12 6.76 3.59 -3.86
N ASP A 13 6.71 4.09 -5.10
CA ASP A 13 7.85 4.17 -6.02
C ASP A 13 8.65 5.48 -5.91
N ASP A 14 8.28 6.40 -5.02
CA ASP A 14 9.02 7.64 -4.76
C ASP A 14 9.74 7.54 -3.41
N LEU A 15 11.05 7.26 -3.45
CA LEU A 15 11.90 7.21 -2.26
C LEU A 15 11.97 8.54 -1.48
N GLY A 16 11.72 9.67 -2.14
CA GLY A 16 11.65 10.98 -1.52
C GLY A 16 10.35 11.18 -0.75
N ASP A 17 9.23 10.74 -1.32
CA ASP A 17 7.91 10.76 -0.70
C ASP A 17 7.84 9.77 0.48
N LEU A 18 8.34 8.55 0.26
CA LEU A 18 8.51 7.54 1.31
C LEU A 18 9.28 8.10 2.50
N LYS A 19 10.39 8.81 2.30
CA LYS A 19 11.17 9.38 3.42
C LYS A 19 10.41 10.43 4.21
N LYS A 20 9.55 11.22 3.58
CA LYS A 20 8.75 12.24 4.26
C LYS A 20 7.63 11.61 5.06
N GLU A 21 6.94 10.64 4.47
CA GLU A 21 5.70 10.11 4.99
C GLU A 21 5.89 8.85 5.85
N ALA A 22 7.06 8.18 5.75
CA ALA A 22 7.40 7.00 6.55
C ALA A 22 7.34 7.22 8.06
N ALA A 23 7.68 8.43 8.53
CA ALA A 23 7.63 8.77 9.95
C ALA A 23 6.18 8.71 10.48
N THR A 24 5.23 9.26 9.72
CA THR A 24 3.81 9.30 10.06
C THR A 24 3.14 7.94 9.84
N ILE A 25 3.50 7.25 8.77
CA ILE A 25 2.86 5.97 8.41
C ILE A 25 3.30 4.81 9.31
N CYS A 26 4.48 4.91 9.94
CA CYS A 26 4.91 3.94 10.95
C CYS A 26 3.87 3.82 12.08
N ASP A 27 3.32 4.95 12.53
CA ASP A 27 2.28 4.96 13.56
C ASP A 27 0.93 4.44 13.04
N VAL A 28 0.63 4.66 11.76
CA VAL A 28 -0.58 4.12 11.10
C VAL A 28 -0.51 2.59 10.99
N TYR A 29 0.59 2.05 10.46
CA TYR A 29 0.79 0.59 10.37
C TYR A 29 0.87 -0.06 11.75
N ARG A 30 1.51 0.59 12.73
CA ARG A 30 1.64 0.07 14.10
C ARG A 30 0.29 -0.14 14.79
N ASN A 31 -0.69 0.70 14.49
CA ASN A 31 -2.04 0.59 15.02
C ASN A 31 -2.99 -0.20 14.10
N SER A 32 -2.51 -0.68 12.96
CA SER A 32 -3.30 -1.50 12.05
C SER A 32 -3.36 -2.95 12.55
N TYR A 33 -4.55 -3.56 12.48
CA TYR A 33 -4.71 -4.98 12.79
C TYR A 33 -4.20 -5.88 11.66
N LEU A 34 -4.34 -5.42 10.42
CA LEU A 34 -3.94 -6.11 9.20
C LEU A 34 -3.55 -5.07 8.15
N THR A 35 -2.43 -5.30 7.48
CA THR A 35 -1.98 -4.53 6.31
C THR A 35 -2.09 -5.40 5.07
N ILE A 36 -2.68 -4.87 3.99
CA ILE A 36 -2.77 -5.54 2.68
C ILE A 36 -2.03 -4.67 1.67
N MET A 37 -1.03 -5.24 0.98
CA MET A 37 -0.19 -4.51 0.03
C MET A 37 -0.16 -5.22 -1.32
N ALA A 38 -0.38 -4.45 -2.39
CA ALA A 38 -0.38 -4.94 -3.77
C ALA A 38 1.01 -4.82 -4.43
N LEU A 39 2.04 -5.47 -3.86
CA LEU A 39 3.41 -5.41 -4.39
C LEU A 39 3.56 -5.86 -5.86
N GLY A 40 2.64 -6.68 -6.35
CA GLY A 40 2.66 -7.19 -7.72
C GLY A 40 1.92 -6.31 -8.74
N ALA A 41 1.27 -5.24 -8.29
CA ALA A 41 0.57 -4.31 -9.15
C ALA A 41 1.53 -3.19 -9.59
N SER A 42 1.48 -2.82 -10.87
CA SER A 42 2.27 -1.71 -11.42
C SER A 42 1.65 -0.34 -11.11
N GLY A 43 0.44 -0.32 -10.55
CA GLY A 43 -0.30 0.89 -10.23
C GLY A 43 -1.66 0.60 -9.61
N ASP A 44 -2.36 1.65 -9.21
CA ASP A 44 -3.68 1.63 -8.55
C ASP A 44 -4.83 1.14 -9.45
N ASN A 45 -4.65 1.18 -10.76
CA ASN A 45 -5.57 0.61 -11.73
C ASN A 45 -5.45 -0.93 -11.88
N GLU A 46 -4.48 -1.56 -11.20
CA GLU A 46 -4.28 -3.01 -11.21
C GLU A 46 -4.77 -3.65 -9.91
N GLY A 47 -5.22 -4.90 -9.99
CA GLY A 47 -5.68 -5.65 -8.83
C GLY A 47 -4.53 -6.23 -8.01
N LEU A 48 -4.79 -6.53 -6.73
CA LEU A 48 -3.87 -7.22 -5.83
C LEU A 48 -3.47 -8.61 -6.35
N PHE A 49 -4.39 -9.30 -7.02
CA PHE A 49 -4.18 -10.64 -7.52
C PHE A 49 -3.71 -10.58 -8.98
N GLY A 50 -2.50 -11.08 -9.24
CA GLY A 50 -2.02 -11.30 -10.60
C GLY A 50 -2.95 -12.25 -11.38
N LYS A 51 -2.82 -12.29 -12.71
CA LYS A 51 -3.60 -13.21 -13.57
C LYS A 51 -3.54 -14.63 -13.00
N GLN A 52 -4.67 -15.07 -12.44
CA GLN A 52 -4.85 -16.47 -12.11
C GLN A 52 -5.05 -17.20 -13.43
N TYR A 53 -4.06 -17.99 -13.84
CA TYR A 53 -4.28 -18.96 -14.90
C TYR A 53 -5.29 -19.99 -14.38
N PRO A 54 -6.49 -20.12 -14.97
CA PRO A 54 -7.41 -21.16 -14.58
C PRO A 54 -6.77 -22.51 -14.89
N SER A 55 -6.75 -23.39 -13.88
CA SER A 55 -6.36 -24.80 -14.00
C SER A 55 -7.33 -25.59 -14.86
#